data_AF-A0A6P8FQV6-F1
#
_entry.id   AF-A0A6P8FQV6-F1
#
_cell.length_a   1.000
_cell.length_b   1.000
_cell.length_c   1.000
_cell.angle_alpha   90.00
_cell.angle_beta   90.00
_cell.angle_gamma   90.00
#
_symmetry.space_group_name_H-M   'P 1'
#
loop_
_entity.id
_entity.type
_entity.pdbx_description
1 polymer ?
#
loop_
_entity_poly.entity_id
_entity_poly.type
_entity_poly.pdbx_seq_one_letter_code
_entity_poly.pdbx_strand_id
1 'polypeptide(L)'
;MSTGIRRSSCEVQKNSTKLTYNGCVSSENIEISSCAGSCGTSSIYSAEANALKHSCSCCQEKATQERKVLLTCPNGSKITHSYIYIETCECHVTDCDAGSTPSLKQRRRRR
;
A
#
# COMPACT_ATOMS: atom_id res chain seq x y z
N MET A 1 -21.86 24.98 -0.36
CA MET A 1 -21.54 23.63 -0.84
C MET A 1 -20.19 23.25 -0.28
N SER A 2 -20.17 22.53 0.85
CA SER A 2 -18.92 22.19 1.54
C SER A 2 -18.21 21.08 0.77
N THR A 3 -17.24 21.43 -0.06
CA THR A 3 -16.30 20.45 -0.64
C THR A 3 -15.45 19.92 0.51
N GLY A 4 -15.91 18.85 1.15
CA GLY A 4 -15.19 18.13 2.19
C GLY A 4 -13.99 17.40 1.60
N ILE A 5 -12.97 18.16 1.18
CA ILE A 5 -11.65 17.62 0.87
C ILE A 5 -11.05 17.24 2.22
N ARG A 6 -11.18 15.96 2.59
CA ARG A 6 -10.37 15.42 3.69
C ARG A 6 -8.91 15.60 3.27
N ARG A 7 -8.12 16.28 4.10
CA ARG A 7 -6.66 16.34 3.94
C ARG A 7 -6.14 14.90 3.87
N SER A 8 -5.45 14.55 2.79
CA SER A 8 -4.71 13.30 2.72
C SER A 8 -3.58 13.35 3.73
N SER A 9 -3.44 12.28 4.52
CA SER A 9 -2.27 12.02 5.36
C SER A 9 -1.73 10.71 4.85
N CYS A 10 -0.77 10.75 3.93
CA CYS A 10 -0.09 9.59 3.38
C CYS A 10 1.39 9.78 3.64
N GLU A 11 1.93 9.02 4.57
CA GLU A 11 3.22 9.30 5.19
C GLU A 11 4.05 8.02 5.32
N VAL A 12 5.37 8.19 5.30
CA VAL A 12 6.31 7.10 5.58
C VAL A 12 6.26 6.81 7.07
N GLN A 13 5.92 5.58 7.42
CA GLN A 13 6.03 5.03 8.76
C GLN A 13 7.32 4.23 8.86
N LYS A 14 8.03 4.36 9.98
CA LYS A 14 9.32 3.69 10.21
C LYS A 14 9.21 2.82 11.45
N ASN A 15 9.71 1.59 11.36
CA ASN A 15 9.77 0.66 12.48
C ASN A 15 11.14 -0.02 12.52
N SER A 16 11.67 -0.22 13.72
CA SER A 16 12.95 -0.88 13.95
C SER A 16 12.73 -2.33 14.37
N THR A 17 13.15 -3.29 13.54
CA THR A 17 12.93 -4.72 13.78
C THR A 17 14.06 -5.57 13.24
N LYS A 18 14.13 -6.85 13.65
CA LYS A 18 15.07 -7.81 13.07
C LYS A 18 14.57 -8.25 11.70
N LEU A 19 15.39 -8.06 10.67
CA LEU A 19 15.08 -8.54 9.33
C LEU A 19 15.38 -10.04 9.27
N THR A 20 14.43 -10.83 8.76
CA THR A 20 14.59 -12.26 8.52
C THR A 20 14.40 -12.57 7.04
N TYR A 21 15.35 -13.29 6.46
CA TYR A 21 15.28 -13.74 5.07
C TYR A 21 15.92 -15.13 4.93
N ASN A 22 15.19 -16.08 4.34
CA ASN A 22 15.61 -17.48 4.20
C ASN A 22 16.13 -18.12 5.50
N GLY A 23 15.51 -17.78 6.63
CA GLY A 23 15.92 -18.27 7.96
C GLY A 23 17.18 -17.61 8.55
N CYS A 24 17.82 -16.69 7.83
CA CYS A 24 18.92 -15.86 8.34
C CYS A 24 18.36 -14.56 8.91
N VAL A 25 18.95 -14.06 10.01
CA VAL A 25 18.43 -12.94 10.78
C VAL A 25 19.49 -11.84 10.94
N SER A 26 19.09 -10.57 10.93
CA SER A 26 19.99 -9.46 11.23
C SER A 26 20.48 -9.53 12.69
N SER A 27 21.75 -9.18 12.91
CA SER A 27 22.31 -9.14 14.27
C SER A 27 21.60 -8.07 15.11
N GLU A 28 21.48 -6.87 14.54
CA GLU A 28 20.83 -5.71 15.13
C GLU A 28 19.42 -5.50 14.56
N ASN A 29 18.61 -4.71 15.25
CA ASN A 29 17.38 -4.18 14.67
C ASN A 29 17.74 -3.17 13.58
N ILE A 30 17.09 -3.31 12.43
CA ILE A 30 17.23 -2.38 11.32
C ILE A 30 15.94 -1.62 11.08
N GLU A 31 16.07 -0.43 10.51
CA GLU A 31 14.93 0.39 10.16
C GLU A 31 14.26 -0.12 8.88
N ILE A 32 12.97 -0.44 8.99
CA ILE A 32 12.05 -0.80 7.91
C ILE A 32 11.03 0.32 7.76
N SER A 33 10.68 0.62 6.52
CA SER A 33 9.75 1.67 6.15
C SER A 33 8.51 1.11 5.47
N SER A 34 7.34 1.69 5.74
CA SER A 34 6.07 1.41 5.05
C SER A 34 5.33 2.71 4.74
N CYS A 35 4.51 2.74 3.68
CA CYS A 35 3.55 3.82 3.47
C CYS A 35 2.25 3.51 4.21
N ALA A 36 1.76 4.47 4.99
CA ALA A 36 0.46 4.33 5.65
C ALA A 36 -0.28 5.66 5.69
N GLY A 37 -1.60 5.56 5.62
CA GLY A 37 -2.50 6.66 5.87
C GLY A 37 -3.72 6.68 4.96
N SER A 38 -4.29 7.87 4.78
CA SER A 38 -5.55 8.10 4.07
C SER A 38 -5.34 8.93 2.81
N CYS A 39 -5.95 8.43 1.73
CA CYS A 39 -5.97 9.06 0.42
C CYS A 39 -7.42 9.30 -0.03
N GLY A 40 -7.60 10.20 -0.99
CA GLY A 40 -8.93 10.64 -1.42
C GLY A 40 -9.68 9.56 -2.19
N THR A 41 -10.95 9.38 -1.87
CA THR A 41 -11.88 8.53 -2.63
C THR A 41 -13.20 9.24 -2.84
N SER A 42 -13.84 9.00 -3.98
CA SER A 42 -15.14 9.58 -4.31
C SER A 42 -15.94 8.67 -5.25
N SER A 43 -17.26 8.81 -5.18
CA SER A 43 -18.22 8.16 -6.08
C SER A 43 -19.30 9.18 -6.38
N ILE A 44 -19.39 9.60 -7.63
CA ILE A 44 -20.24 10.72 -8.04
C ILE A 44 -21.08 10.30 -9.24
N TYR A 45 -22.39 10.55 -9.19
CA TYR A 45 -23.27 10.34 -10.33
C TYR A 45 -22.94 11.31 -11.47
N SER A 46 -22.67 10.78 -12.66
CA SER A 46 -22.44 11.56 -13.88
C SER A 46 -23.64 11.44 -14.79
N ALA A 47 -24.39 12.55 -14.95
CA ALA A 47 -25.57 12.60 -15.80
C ALA A 47 -25.25 12.27 -17.28
N GLU A 48 -24.09 12.75 -17.77
CA GLU A 48 -23.59 12.48 -19.12
C GLU A 48 -23.38 10.99 -19.40
N ALA A 49 -22.86 10.26 -18.41
CA ALA A 49 -22.61 8.82 -18.52
C ALA A 49 -23.81 7.97 -18.07
N ASN A 50 -24.84 8.60 -17.47
CA ASN A 50 -25.93 7.93 -16.76
C ASN A 50 -25.42 6.81 -15.82
N ALA A 51 -24.30 7.08 -15.13
CA ALA A 51 -23.56 6.10 -14.35
C ALA A 51 -22.84 6.75 -13.16
N LEU A 52 -22.45 5.95 -12.18
CA LEU A 52 -21.57 6.38 -11.10
C LEU A 52 -20.12 6.38 -11.60
N LYS A 53 -19.42 7.50 -11.43
CA LYS A 53 -17.98 7.62 -11.66
C LYS A 53 -17.26 7.45 -10.33
N HIS A 54 -16.36 6.48 -10.29
CA HIS A 54 -15.53 6.18 -9.13
C HIS A 54 -14.13 6.79 -9.31
N SER A 55 -13.57 7.34 -8.25
CA SER A 55 -12.18 7.78 -8.20
C SER A 55 -11.61 7.37 -6.85
N CYS A 56 -10.53 6.59 -6.85
CA CYS A 56 -9.83 6.21 -5.63
C CYS A 56 -8.32 6.45 -5.79
N SER A 57 -7.68 6.62 -4.65
CA SER A 57 -6.23 6.71 -4.56
C SER A 57 -5.75 5.91 -3.34
N CYS A 58 -4.57 5.30 -3.46
CA CYS A 58 -3.93 4.51 -2.42
C CYS A 58 -2.63 5.19 -2.00
N CYS A 59 -2.31 5.10 -0.70
CA CYS A 59 -1.03 5.57 -0.19
C CYS A 59 0.06 4.57 -0.57
N GLN A 60 0.95 4.95 -1.48
CA GLN A 60 1.98 4.08 -2.06
C GLN A 60 3.34 4.77 -2.07
N GLU A 61 4.39 3.98 -2.22
CA GLU A 61 5.75 4.45 -2.36
C GLU A 61 5.92 5.28 -3.63
N LYS A 62 6.46 6.50 -3.48
CA LYS A 62 6.83 7.36 -4.61
C LYS A 62 8.29 7.17 -5.02
N ALA A 63 9.16 7.07 -4.02
CA ALA A 63 10.59 6.86 -4.20
C ALA A 63 11.08 5.80 -3.25
N THR A 64 11.94 4.93 -3.76
CA THR A 64 12.55 3.83 -3.02
C THR A 64 14.06 3.79 -3.26
N GLN A 65 14.76 3.20 -2.30
CA GLN A 65 16.19 3.00 -2.30
C GLN A 65 16.50 1.55 -1.91
N GLU A 66 17.46 0.93 -2.57
CA GLU A 66 18.00 -0.35 -2.12
C GLU A 66 18.99 -0.15 -0.96
N ARG A 67 18.78 -0.86 0.14
CA ARG A 67 19.69 -0.90 1.30
C ARG A 67 20.20 -2.31 1.53
N LYS A 68 21.44 -2.41 2.02
CA LYS A 68 22.09 -3.69 2.30
C LYS A 68 22.22 -3.93 3.79
N VAL A 69 21.95 -5.15 4.22
CA VAL A 69 22.14 -5.61 5.60
C VAL A 69 22.87 -6.95 5.62
N LEU A 70 23.71 -7.13 6.63
CA LEU A 70 24.37 -8.41 6.90
C LEU A 70 23.47 -9.26 7.80
N LEU A 71 23.11 -10.46 7.32
CA LEU A 71 22.31 -11.44 8.06
C LEU A 71 23.21 -12.59 8.50
N THR A 72 22.91 -13.15 9.67
CA THR A 72 23.56 -14.35 10.19
C THR A 72 22.60 -15.53 10.09
N CYS A 73 23.06 -16.61 9.47
CA CYS A 73 22.27 -17.82 9.26
C CYS A 73 22.49 -18.83 10.41
N PRO A 74 21.61 -19.83 10.59
CA PRO A 74 21.72 -20.80 11.67
C PRO A 74 23.03 -21.63 11.65
N ASN A 75 23.61 -21.82 10.46
CA ASN A 75 24.91 -22.48 10.28
C ASN A 75 26.12 -21.58 10.61
N GLY A 76 25.91 -20.35 11.10
CA GLY A 76 26.96 -19.38 11.42
C GLY A 76 27.50 -18.59 10.21
N SER A 77 27.09 -18.93 8.98
CA SER A 77 27.45 -18.16 7.80
C SER A 77 26.80 -16.78 7.79
N LYS A 78 27.43 -15.82 7.12
CA LYS A 78 26.92 -14.46 6.96
C LYS A 78 26.60 -14.18 5.51
N ILE A 79 25.43 -13.64 5.23
CA ILE A 79 24.99 -13.25 3.89
C ILE A 79 24.67 -11.76 3.86
N THR A 80 24.97 -11.10 2.74
CA THR A 80 24.50 -9.73 2.51
C THR A 80 23.17 -9.80 1.76
N HIS A 81 22.14 -9.18 2.32
CA HIS A 81 20.81 -9.11 1.71
C HIS A 81 20.48 -7.66 1.38
N SER A 82 20.05 -7.43 0.14
CA SER A 82 19.49 -6.16 -0.31
C SER A 82 17.98 -6.13 -0.07
N TYR A 83 17.48 -5.08 0.55
CA TYR A 83 16.05 -4.84 0.76
C TYR A 83 15.65 -3.45 0.26
N ILE A 84 14.38 -3.30 -0.10
CA ILE A 84 13.82 -2.04 -0.59
C ILE A 84 13.40 -1.20 0.62
N TYR A 85 13.89 0.03 0.68
CA TYR A 85 13.52 1.04 1.65
C TYR A 85 12.74 2.17 0.96
N ILE A 86 11.65 2.61 1.57
CA ILE A 86 10.75 3.64 1.05
C ILE A 86 11.24 5.00 1.57
N GLU A 87 11.60 5.89 0.65
CA GLU A 87 12.06 7.24 1.00
C GLU A 87 10.89 8.22 1.13
N THR A 88 9.90 8.11 0.23
CA THR A 88 8.72 8.98 0.21
C THR A 88 7.46 8.22 -0.18
N CYS A 89 6.32 8.70 0.30
CA CYS A 89 4.99 8.18 -0.03
C CYS A 89 4.16 9.26 -0.71
N GLU A 90 3.23 8.85 -1.57
CA GLU A 90 2.21 9.73 -2.13
C GLU A 90 0.90 8.98 -2.38
N CYS A 91 -0.18 9.74 -2.57
CA CYS A 91 -1.45 9.17 -3.00
C CYS A 91 -1.41 8.92 -4.50
N HIS A 92 -1.32 7.65 -4.89
CA HIS A 92 -1.35 7.22 -6.27
C HIS A 92 -2.80 6.88 -6.67
N VAL A 93 -3.29 7.46 -7.77
CA VAL A 93 -4.64 7.19 -8.29
C VAL A 93 -4.70 5.75 -8.79
N THR A 94 -5.74 5.01 -8.40
CA THR A 94 -5.92 3.61 -8.78
C THR A 94 -7.32 3.38 -9.33
N ASP A 95 -7.47 2.34 -10.15
CA ASP A 95 -8.78 1.91 -10.66
C ASP A 95 -9.51 1.11 -9.57
N CYS A 96 -10.72 1.55 -9.21
CA CYS A 96 -11.49 0.93 -8.14
C CYS A 96 -12.26 -0.31 -8.60
N ASP A 97 -12.41 -0.50 -9.91
CA ASP A 97 -13.31 -1.47 -10.53
C ASP A 97 -12.60 -2.77 -10.94
N ALA A 98 -11.26 -2.78 -10.95
CA ALA A 98 -10.43 -3.95 -11.25
C ALA A 98 -10.64 -5.18 -10.33
N GLY A 99 -11.38 -5.04 -9.21
CA GLY A 99 -11.73 -6.13 -8.28
C GLY A 99 -13.21 -6.51 -8.24
N SER A 100 -14.06 -5.85 -9.03
CA SER A 100 -15.50 -6.10 -9.07
C SER A 100 -15.81 -7.37 -9.85
N THR A 101 -15.58 -8.55 -9.26
CA THR A 101 -16.32 -9.74 -9.72
C THR A 101 -17.81 -9.36 -9.72
N PRO A 102 -18.56 -9.52 -10.83
CA PRO A 102 -19.95 -9.10 -10.88
C PRO A 102 -20.79 -10.01 -9.98
N SER A 103 -20.80 -9.70 -8.68
CA SER A 103 -21.69 -10.28 -7.68
C SER A 103 -23.06 -9.61 -7.77
N LEU A 104 -23.64 -9.60 -8.97
CA LEU A 104 -25.06 -9.37 -9.19
C LEU A 104 -25.67 -10.63 -9.81
N LYS A 105 -25.53 -11.77 -9.13
CA LYS A 105 -26.61 -12.75 -9.14
C LYS A 105 -27.72 -12.18 -8.26
N GLN A 106 -28.48 -11.28 -8.88
CA GLN A 106 -29.80 -10.84 -8.45
C GLN A 106 -30.57 -12.08 -7.98
N ARG A 107 -30.72 -12.25 -6.67
CA ARG A 107 -31.70 -13.17 -6.10
C ARG A 107 -33.06 -12.64 -6.53
N ARG A 108 -33.52 -13.06 -7.72
CA ARG A 108 -34.92 -12.96 -8.11
C ARG A 108 -35.70 -13.69 -7.03
N ARG A 109 -36.26 -12.93 -6.09
CA ARG A 109 -37.34 -13.38 -5.22
C ARG A 109 -38.46 -13.81 -6.17
N ARG A 110 -38.53 -15.11 -6.49
CA ARG A 110 -39.72 -15.70 -7.09
C ARG A 110 -40.80 -15.58 -6.02
N ARG A 111 -41.76 -14.69 -6.28
CA ARG A 111 -43.06 -14.70 -5.61
C ARG A 111 -43.74 -16.04 -5.89
#